data_AF-A0AB38PI96-F1
#
_entry.id   AF-A0AB38PI96-F1
#
_cell.length_a   1.000
_cell.length_b   1.000
_cell.length_c   1.000
_cell.angle_alpha   90.00
_cell.angle_beta   90.00
_cell.angle_gamma   90.00
#
_symmetry.space_group_name_H-M   'P 1'
#
loop_
_entity.id
_entity.type
_entity.pdbx_description
1 polymer ?
#
loop_
_entity_poly.entity_id
_entity_poly.type
_entity_poly.pdbx_seq_one_letter_code
_entity_poly.pdbx_strand_id
1 'polypeptide(L)'
;MNYLDSVKKRIGLIDNIQDEQLNVIIHNVKDELLALLPVVKQEVPEEIGFIVIEVATKRYNRIGAEGKSSETQDGRSSSYESHDFDEYNGVLNNLFYKQEKKGFVKFY
;
A
#
# COMPACT_ATOMS: atom_id res chain seq x y z
N MET A 1 -13.25 -0.11 7.45
CA MET A 1 -13.14 -0.59 6.05
C MET A 1 -12.80 -2.08 6.07
N ASN A 2 -13.47 -2.93 5.29
CA ASN A 2 -13.10 -4.36 5.20
C ASN A 2 -12.11 -4.57 4.04
N TYR A 3 -10.81 -4.56 4.35
CA TYR A 3 -9.75 -4.67 3.35
C TYR A 3 -9.76 -6.02 2.64
N LEU A 4 -9.97 -7.12 3.38
CA LEU A 4 -9.97 -8.47 2.82
C LEU A 4 -11.06 -8.65 1.76
N ASP A 5 -12.30 -8.28 2.08
CA ASP A 5 -13.42 -8.35 1.13
C ASP A 5 -13.19 -7.46 -0.09
N SER A 6 -12.65 -6.25 0.12
CA SER A 6 -12.37 -5.31 -0.98
C SER A 6 -11.29 -5.84 -1.92
N VAL A 7 -10.21 -6.41 -1.36
CA VAL A 7 -9.13 -7.02 -2.14
C VAL A 7 -9.68 -8.21 -2.92
N LYS A 8 -10.39 -9.14 -2.27
CA LYS A 8 -11.02 -10.30 -2.94
C LYS A 8 -11.88 -9.92 -4.14
N LYS A 9 -12.79 -8.95 -3.94
CA LYS A 9 -13.65 -8.44 -5.02
C LYS A 9 -12.83 -7.90 -6.19
N ARG A 10 -11.69 -7.27 -5.90
CA ARG A 10 -10.81 -6.68 -6.91
C ARG A 10 -10.04 -7.71 -7.72
N ILE A 11 -9.63 -8.83 -7.10
CA ILE A 11 -8.95 -9.94 -7.80
C ILE A 11 -9.92 -11.03 -8.28
N GLY A 12 -11.22 -10.85 -8.08
CA GLY A 12 -12.26 -11.78 -8.54
C GLY A 12 -12.34 -13.09 -7.74
N LEU A 13 -11.84 -13.13 -6.51
CA LEU A 13 -11.97 -14.28 -5.63
C LEU A 13 -13.34 -14.30 -4.94
N ILE A 14 -14.03 -15.43 -5.02
CA ILE A 14 -15.33 -15.67 -4.40
C ILE A 14 -15.26 -16.62 -3.20
N ASP A 15 -14.18 -17.38 -3.09
CA ASP A 15 -13.94 -18.33 -2.01
C ASP A 15 -13.02 -17.74 -0.91
N ASN A 16 -12.68 -18.58 0.05
CA ASN A 16 -11.86 -18.21 1.20
C ASN A 16 -10.49 -18.91 1.24
N ILE A 17 -10.07 -19.52 0.13
CA ILE A 17 -8.87 -20.38 0.10
C ILE A 17 -7.60 -19.55 0.34
N GLN A 18 -7.56 -18.31 -0.16
CA GLN A 18 -6.38 -17.44 -0.05
C GLN A 18 -6.48 -16.41 1.10
N ASP A 19 -7.45 -16.54 2.00
CA ASP A 19 -7.72 -15.52 3.03
C ASP A 19 -6.54 -15.31 3.97
N GLU A 20 -5.91 -16.38 4.40
CA GLU A 20 -4.73 -16.30 5.27
C GLU A 20 -3.61 -15.51 4.58
N GLN A 21 -3.31 -15.86 3.33
CA GLN A 21 -2.29 -15.18 2.53
C GLN A 21 -2.63 -13.69 2.31
N LEU A 22 -3.88 -13.39 1.95
CA LEU A 22 -4.34 -12.02 1.74
C LEU A 22 -4.26 -11.22 3.03
N ASN A 23 -4.63 -11.79 4.18
CA ASN A 23 -4.53 -11.12 5.47
C ASN A 23 -3.08 -10.79 5.83
N VAL A 24 -2.12 -11.69 5.57
CA VAL A 24 -0.70 -11.42 5.78
C VAL A 24 -0.21 -10.27 4.90
N ILE A 25 -0.58 -10.28 3.60
CA ILE A 25 -0.22 -9.20 2.67
C ILE A 25 -0.82 -7.87 3.14
N ILE A 26 -2.11 -7.85 3.45
CA ILE A 26 -2.82 -6.65 3.91
C ILE A 26 -2.19 -6.12 5.21
N HIS A 27 -1.86 -6.99 6.15
CA HIS A 27 -1.23 -6.60 7.41
C HIS A 27 0.10 -5.89 7.17
N ASN A 28 0.99 -6.49 6.37
CA ASN A 28 2.29 -5.91 6.05
C ASN A 28 2.15 -4.57 5.31
N VAL A 29 1.24 -4.50 4.34
CA VAL A 29 0.97 -3.25 3.61
C VAL A 29 0.44 -2.15 4.52
N LYS A 30 -0.40 -2.47 5.50
CA LYS A 30 -0.87 -1.51 6.50
C LYS A 30 0.28 -0.99 7.35
N ASP A 31 1.11 -1.88 7.87
CA ASP A 31 2.24 -1.52 8.73
C ASP A 31 3.26 -0.64 7.98
N GLU A 32 3.57 -0.99 6.73
CA GLU A 32 4.43 -0.20 5.86
C GLU A 32 3.83 1.18 5.56
N LEU A 33 2.54 1.24 5.20
CA LEU A 33 1.87 2.51 4.95
C LEU A 33 1.86 3.40 6.19
N LEU A 34 1.64 2.83 7.37
CA LEU A 34 1.70 3.55 8.64
C LEU A 34 3.11 4.05 8.95
N ALA A 35 4.14 3.25 8.67
CA ALA A 35 5.54 3.64 8.85
C ALA A 35 5.96 4.79 7.90
N LEU A 36 5.30 4.92 6.74
CA LEU A 36 5.53 6.03 5.81
C LEU A 36 4.89 7.34 6.26
N LEU A 37 3.92 7.34 7.19
CA LEU A 37 3.27 8.57 7.63
C LEU A 37 4.20 9.39 8.55
N PRO A 38 4.19 10.72 8.45
CA PRO A 38 5.03 11.58 9.31
C PRO A 38 4.51 11.65 10.75
N VAL A 39 3.34 11.07 11.02
CA VAL A 39 2.68 11.05 12.32
C VAL A 39 2.37 9.61 12.70
N VAL A 40 2.66 9.25 13.95
CA VAL A 40 2.31 7.93 14.48
C VAL A 40 0.79 7.80 14.54
N LYS A 41 0.26 6.82 13.81
CA LYS A 41 -1.16 6.46 13.79
C LYS A 41 -1.30 5.01 14.22
N GLN A 42 -2.35 4.70 14.99
CA GLN A 42 -2.66 3.32 15.38
C GLN A 42 -3.32 2.54 14.25
N GLU A 43 -4.02 3.23 13.35
CA GLU A 43 -4.73 2.63 12.22
C GLU A 43 -4.60 3.49 10.97
N VAL A 44 -4.72 2.85 9.80
CA VAL A 44 -4.67 3.51 8.50
C VAL A 44 -5.89 4.44 8.35
N PRO A 45 -5.71 5.75 8.13
CA PRO A 45 -6.81 6.69 7.90
C PRO A 45 -7.66 6.29 6.67
N GLU A 46 -8.98 6.49 6.76
CA GLU A 46 -9.91 6.12 5.69
C GLU A 46 -9.58 6.78 4.35
N GLU A 47 -9.13 8.04 4.39
CA GLU A 47 -8.73 8.84 3.21
C GLU A 47 -7.64 8.16 2.36
N ILE A 48 -6.80 7.32 2.97
CA ILE A 48 -5.72 6.59 2.29
C ILE A 48 -5.91 5.07 2.34
N GLY A 49 -7.03 4.57 2.88
CA GLY A 49 -7.30 3.14 2.99
C GLY A 49 -7.33 2.45 1.63
N PHE A 50 -7.67 3.16 0.56
CA PHE A 50 -7.63 2.63 -0.81
C PHE A 50 -6.22 2.17 -1.22
N ILE A 51 -5.16 2.82 -0.72
CA ILE A 51 -3.76 2.47 -1.01
C ILE A 51 -3.48 1.03 -0.58
N VAL A 52 -3.98 0.64 0.59
CA VAL A 52 -3.81 -0.73 1.11
C VAL A 52 -4.43 -1.75 0.14
N ILE A 53 -5.60 -1.45 -0.41
CA ILE A 53 -6.31 -2.33 -1.35
C ILE A 53 -5.51 -2.48 -2.65
N GLU A 54 -5.05 -1.36 -3.22
CA GLU A 54 -4.27 -1.34 -4.46
C GLU A 54 -2.96 -2.11 -4.31
N VAL A 55 -2.17 -1.78 -3.28
CA VAL A 55 -0.85 -2.38 -3.06
C VAL A 55 -0.98 -3.87 -2.72
N ALA A 56 -1.93 -4.25 -1.85
CA ALA A 56 -2.17 -5.66 -1.54
C ALA A 56 -2.57 -6.46 -2.78
N THR A 57 -3.41 -5.87 -3.65
CA THR A 57 -3.79 -6.48 -4.94
C THR A 57 -2.57 -6.70 -5.84
N LYS A 58 -1.70 -5.69 -5.98
CA LYS A 58 -0.48 -5.78 -6.78
C LYS A 58 0.47 -6.85 -6.25
N ARG A 59 0.72 -6.89 -4.94
CA ARG A 59 1.60 -7.89 -4.29
C ARG A 59 1.07 -9.31 -4.45
N TYR A 60 -0.23 -9.52 -4.26
CA TYR A 60 -0.86 -10.82 -4.48
C TYR A 60 -0.66 -11.30 -5.93
N ASN A 61 -0.94 -10.43 -6.91
CA ASN A 61 -0.77 -10.75 -8.32
C ASN A 61 0.71 -11.04 -8.69
N ARG A 62 1.66 -10.31 -8.08
CA ARG A 62 3.11 -10.54 -8.26
C ARG A 62 3.52 -11.92 -7.76
N ILE A 63 3.15 -12.28 -6.53
CA ILE A 63 3.43 -13.62 -5.95
C ILE A 63 2.80 -14.73 -6.83
N GLY A 64 1.55 -14.53 -7.28
CA GLY A 64 0.88 -15.49 -8.16
C GLY A 64 1.52 -15.63 -9.55
N ALA A 65 2.20 -14.58 -10.04
CA ALA A 65 2.94 -14.61 -11.30
C ALA A 65 4.33 -15.25 -11.13
N GLU A 66 5.02 -15.02 -10.01
CA GLU A 66 6.33 -15.61 -9.71
C GLU A 66 6.26 -17.15 -9.63
N GLY A 67 5.17 -17.70 -9.08
CA GLY A 67 4.90 -19.14 -9.08
C GLY A 67 4.61 -19.72 -10.47
N LYS A 68 4.26 -18.90 -11.46
CA LYS A 68 4.03 -19.31 -12.86
C LYS A 68 5.27 -19.11 -13.75
N SER A 69 6.12 -18.14 -13.41
CA SER A 69 7.36 -17.80 -14.12
C SER A 69 8.61 -18.40 -13.46
N SER A 70 8.49 -19.48 -12.68
CA SER A 70 9.64 -20.14 -12.02
C SER A 70 10.70 -20.73 -12.98
N GLU A 71 10.57 -20.53 -14.30
CA GLU A 71 11.66 -20.60 -15.27
C GLU A 71 12.17 -19.19 -15.60
N THR A 72 13.35 -18.83 -15.06
CA THR A 72 14.19 -17.68 -15.44
C THR A 72 13.89 -16.33 -14.75
N GLN A 73 14.50 -16.08 -13.58
CA GLN A 73 15.55 -15.06 -13.46
C GLN A 73 16.16 -14.97 -12.05
N ASP A 74 17.45 -15.24 -12.06
CA ASP A 74 18.44 -14.99 -11.01
C ASP A 74 18.42 -13.51 -10.53
N GLY A 75 18.30 -13.29 -9.21
CA GLY A 75 18.99 -12.19 -8.53
C GLY A 75 18.41 -10.77 -8.50
N ARG A 76 17.09 -10.54 -8.62
CA ARG A 76 16.49 -9.18 -8.46
C ARG A 76 15.27 -9.11 -7.51
N SER A 77 15.27 -9.87 -6.43
CA SER A 77 14.10 -9.98 -5.53
C SER A 77 13.97 -8.91 -4.43
N SER A 78 14.87 -7.92 -4.34
CA SER A 78 14.84 -6.95 -3.22
C SER A 78 14.54 -5.49 -3.59
N SER A 79 14.55 -5.09 -4.86
CA SER A 79 14.27 -3.69 -5.24
C SER A 79 12.81 -3.37 -5.59
N TYR A 80 11.96 -4.38 -5.83
CA TYR A 80 10.56 -4.14 -6.23
C TYR A 80 9.64 -3.82 -5.06
N GLU A 81 9.92 -4.32 -3.85
CA GLU A 81 9.08 -4.09 -2.66
C GLU A 81 9.07 -2.62 -2.23
N SER A 82 10.17 -1.88 -2.45
CA SER A 82 10.29 -0.48 -1.99
C SER A 82 9.53 0.54 -2.85
N HIS A 83 9.12 0.17 -4.07
CA HIS A 83 8.44 1.09 -5.02
C HIS A 83 6.91 1.00 -4.99
N ASP A 84 6.32 0.06 -4.24
CA ASP A 84 4.87 -0.15 -4.26
C ASP A 84 4.09 1.10 -3.78
N PHE A 85 4.72 1.98 -3.01
CA PHE A 85 4.09 3.20 -2.48
C PHE A 85 4.41 4.48 -3.26
N ASP A 86 5.34 4.43 -4.22
CA ASP A 86 5.90 5.65 -4.82
C ASP A 86 4.86 6.46 -5.61
N GLU A 87 3.92 5.77 -6.25
CA GLU A 87 2.80 6.40 -6.98
C GLU A 87 1.88 7.21 -6.06
N TYR A 88 1.86 6.91 -4.76
CA TYR A 88 1.02 7.58 -3.77
C TYR A 88 1.74 8.71 -3.02
N ASN A 89 3.03 8.90 -3.23
CA ASN A 89 3.80 9.97 -2.60
C ASN A 89 3.13 11.34 -2.79
N GLY A 90 2.55 11.62 -3.95
CA GLY A 90 1.79 12.87 -4.20
C GLY A 90 0.56 13.03 -3.30
N VAL A 91 -0.21 11.95 -3.10
CA VAL A 91 -1.40 11.94 -2.23
C VAL A 91 -0.99 12.09 -0.77
N LEU A 92 0.01 11.29 -0.33
CA LEU A 92 0.54 11.34 1.02
C LEU A 92 1.09 12.74 1.34
N ASN A 93 1.85 13.33 0.41
CA ASN A 93 2.39 14.69 0.54
C ASN A 93 1.28 15.74 0.72
N ASN A 94 0.22 15.66 -0.09
CA ASN A 94 -0.89 16.61 -0.01
C ASN A 94 -1.68 16.50 1.30
N LEU A 95 -1.82 15.29 1.87
CA LEU A 95 -2.61 15.05 3.08
C LEU A 95 -1.81 15.26 4.37
N PHE A 96 -0.57 14.81 4.42
CA PHE A 96 0.22 14.74 5.65
C PHE A 96 1.41 15.71 5.71
N TYR A 97 1.91 16.18 4.56
CA TYR A 97 3.13 16.99 4.49
C TYR A 97 2.90 18.44 4.02
N LYS A 98 1.64 18.85 3.77
CA LYS A 98 1.29 20.18 3.25
C LYS A 98 1.38 21.32 4.29
N GLN A 99 2.10 21.13 5.38
CA GLN A 99 2.45 22.25 6.27
C GLN A 99 3.79 22.82 5.86
N GLU A 100 3.73 23.91 5.08
CA GLU A 100 4.64 25.06 4.98
C GLU A 100 4.34 25.74 3.62
N LYS A 101 3.71 26.91 3.52
CA LYS A 101 4.11 28.21 4.09
C LYS A 101 2.88 29.12 4.27
N LYS A 102 2.44 29.38 5.50
CA LYS A 102 1.73 30.65 5.80
C LYS A 102 2.80 31.68 6.15
N GLY A 103 3.45 32.23 5.12
CA GLY A 103 4.30 33.40 5.30
C GLY A 103 3.42 34.57 5.75
N PHE A 104 3.57 34.99 7.01
CA PHE A 104 2.95 36.22 7.48
C PHE A 104 3.65 37.39 6.80
N VAL A 105 3.00 38.00 5.80
CA VAL A 105 3.47 39.28 5.25
C VAL A 105 3.11 40.36 6.28
N LYS A 106 4.12 40.86 7.00
CA LYS A 106 3.99 42.05 7.84
C LYS A 106 4.13 43.27 6.93
N PHE A 107 3.05 44.00 6.71
CA PHE A 107 3.11 45.32 6.09
C PHE A 107 3.55 46.32 7.17
N TYR A 108 4.61 47.07 6.89
CA TYR A 108 5.09 48.20 7.70
C TYR A 108 4.50 49.51 7.17
#